data_AF-A0A2S4UBX3-F1
#
_entry.id   AF-A0A2S4UBX3-F1
#
_cell.length_a   1.000
_cell.length_b   1.000
_cell.length_c   1.000
_cell.angle_alpha   90.00
_cell.angle_beta   90.00
_cell.angle_gamma   90.00
#
_symmetry.space_group_name_H-M   'P 1'
#
loop_
_entity.id
_entity.type
_entity.pdbx_description
1 polymer ?
#
loop_
_entity_poly.entity_id
_entity_poly.type
_entity_poly.pdbx_seq_one_letter_code
_entity_poly.pdbx_strand_id
1 'polypeptide(L)'
;MGKPQQYRYYDKMPVGLDVGGMPEDIKNAPDCSIISCSAHNPSSVDATCLRWKQIAQVIKEKVHFSFFDIAYQGFASGKVDQDPFVPQYFISQGLDIVISQLFAKNISLYGERCGYYHERSCTSNNREQLPLSSCR
;
A
#
# COMPACT_ATOMS: atom_id res chain seq x y z
N MET A 1 -16.43 8.64 11.84
CA MET A 1 -15.23 8.17 11.11
C MET A 1 -14.10 9.14 11.40
N GLY A 2 -12.93 8.64 11.80
CA GLY A 2 -11.75 9.48 12.02
C GLY A 2 -11.26 10.11 10.71
N LYS A 3 -10.59 11.27 10.79
CA LYS A 3 -9.94 11.87 9.63
C LYS A 3 -8.69 11.03 9.27
N PRO A 4 -8.43 10.76 7.97
CA PRO A 4 -7.19 10.11 7.57
C PRO A 4 -6.00 10.98 7.98
N GLN A 5 -4.94 10.33 8.46
CA GLN A 5 -3.66 10.98 8.76
C GLN A 5 -2.75 10.88 7.54
N GLN A 6 -1.93 11.91 7.34
CA GLN A 6 -0.92 11.90 6.29
C GLN A 6 0.40 11.39 6.87
N TYR A 7 1.13 10.64 6.06
CA TYR A 7 2.52 10.30 6.31
C TYR A 7 3.39 11.02 5.26
N ARG A 8 4.60 11.42 5.64
CA ARG A 8 5.56 12.06 4.74
C ARG A 8 5.86 11.11 3.57
N TYR A 9 5.89 11.64 2.35
CA TYR A 9 6.12 10.85 1.15
C TYR A 9 7.08 11.52 0.18
N TYR A 10 6.80 12.76 -0.21
CA TYR A 10 7.56 13.48 -1.23
C TYR A 10 8.41 14.58 -0.60
N ASP A 11 9.70 14.58 -0.93
CA ASP A 11 10.64 15.66 -0.62
C ASP A 11 10.90 16.49 -1.90
N LYS A 12 11.00 17.80 -1.74
CA LYS A 12 11.34 18.73 -2.82
C LYS A 12 12.85 18.83 -3.02
N MET A 13 13.66 18.49 -2.01
CA MET A 13 15.11 18.72 -1.98
C MET A 13 15.83 17.58 -1.24
N PRO A 14 16.26 16.50 -1.92
CA PRO A 14 16.15 16.26 -3.36
C PRO A 14 14.71 15.96 -3.80
N VAL A 15 14.37 16.29 -5.05
CA VAL A 15 13.08 15.90 -5.66
C VAL A 15 12.97 14.38 -5.65
N GLY A 16 12.10 13.84 -4.80
CA GLY A 16 12.03 12.39 -4.62
C GLY A 16 11.23 11.96 -3.40
N LEU A 17 11.49 10.74 -2.98
CA LEU A 17 10.83 10.14 -1.82
C LEU A 17 11.51 10.66 -0.55
N ASP A 18 10.73 11.07 0.45
CA ASP A 18 11.21 11.26 1.81
C ASP A 18 11.53 9.89 2.43
N VAL A 19 12.76 9.44 2.18
CA VAL A 19 13.26 8.12 2.58
C VAL A 19 13.33 7.94 4.10
N GLY A 20 13.38 9.03 4.86
CA GLY A 20 13.46 9.02 6.33
C GLY A 20 12.08 9.17 6.97
N GLY A 21 11.30 10.15 6.51
CA GLY A 21 10.00 10.48 7.07
C GLY A 21 8.94 9.44 6.78
N MET A 22 8.90 8.86 5.57
CA MET A 22 7.89 7.86 5.23
C MET A 22 7.92 6.64 6.15
N PRO A 23 9.06 5.95 6.36
CA PRO A 23 9.11 4.80 7.27
C PRO A 23 8.90 5.18 8.73
N GLU A 24 9.36 6.36 9.16
CA GLU A 24 9.18 6.87 10.51
C GLU A 24 7.69 7.07 10.84
N ASP A 25 6.94 7.72 9.96
CA ASP A 25 5.52 7.98 10.16
C ASP A 25 4.70 6.68 10.13
N ILE A 26 5.01 5.75 9.22
CA ILE A 26 4.36 4.43 9.19
C ILE A 26 4.65 3.67 10.50
N LYS A 27 5.87 3.74 11.03
CA LYS A 27 6.24 3.09 12.29
C LYS A 27 5.56 3.74 13.50
N ASN A 28 5.32 5.05 13.46
CA ASN A 28 4.68 5.80 14.54
C ASN A 28 3.15 5.80 14.46
N ALA A 29 2.56 5.30 13.37
CA ALA A 29 1.11 5.12 13.25
C ALA A 29 0.58 4.20 14.37
N PRO A 30 -0.67 4.37 14.83
CA PRO A 30 -1.29 3.43 15.77
C PRO A 30 -1.29 2.02 15.23
N ASP A 31 -1.10 1.01 16.08
CA ASP A 31 -1.18 -0.39 15.67
C ASP A 31 -2.54 -0.69 15.01
N CYS A 32 -2.58 -1.66 14.11
CA CYS A 32 -3.78 -2.01 13.34
C CYS A 32 -4.30 -0.89 12.41
N SER A 33 -3.49 0.13 12.08
CA SER A 33 -3.83 1.14 11.07
C SER A 33 -3.92 0.57 9.64
N ILE A 34 -4.69 1.25 8.78
CA ILE A 34 -4.69 1.02 7.33
C ILE A 34 -3.63 1.91 6.69
N ILE A 35 -2.69 1.32 5.94
CA ILE A 35 -1.60 2.01 5.26
C ILE A 35 -1.86 2.00 3.75
N SER A 36 -2.03 3.19 3.15
CA SER A 36 -2.13 3.33 1.70
C SER A 36 -0.77 3.16 1.03
N CYS A 37 -0.63 2.19 0.13
CA CYS A 37 0.63 1.77 -0.50
C CYS A 37 0.62 1.97 -2.03
N SER A 38 0.12 3.12 -2.51
CA SER A 38 -0.16 3.36 -3.94
C SER A 38 1.06 3.81 -4.76
N ALA A 39 0.98 3.60 -6.09
CA ALA A 39 1.84 4.26 -7.07
C ALA A 39 1.49 5.75 -7.13
N HIS A 40 2.45 6.62 -6.86
CA HIS A 40 2.10 7.96 -6.42
C HIS A 40 1.76 8.91 -7.58
N ASN A 41 0.50 9.32 -7.66
CA ASN A 41 0.01 10.44 -8.46
C ASN A 41 -0.25 11.61 -7.50
N PRO A 42 0.32 12.82 -7.70
CA PRO A 42 0.91 13.36 -8.93
C PRO A 42 2.43 13.35 -9.04
N SER A 43 3.17 12.87 -8.04
CA SER A 43 4.65 13.02 -8.06
C SER A 43 5.36 12.05 -9.01
N SER A 44 4.73 10.92 -9.38
CA SER A 44 5.35 9.82 -10.12
C SER A 44 6.63 9.26 -9.47
N VAL A 45 6.81 9.52 -8.17
CA VAL A 45 7.92 8.98 -7.37
C VAL A 45 7.42 7.71 -6.71
N ASP A 46 8.10 6.59 -6.95
CA ASP A 46 7.83 5.32 -6.28
C ASP A 46 8.99 4.92 -5.36
N ALA A 47 8.66 4.29 -4.23
CA ALA A 47 9.67 3.69 -3.36
C ALA A 47 10.28 2.43 -4.02
N THR A 48 11.57 2.21 -3.77
CA THR A 48 12.26 1.04 -4.32
C THR A 48 11.73 -0.27 -3.74
N CYS A 49 11.90 -1.38 -4.46
CA CYS A 49 11.54 -2.71 -3.97
C CYS A 49 12.18 -3.03 -2.61
N LEU A 50 13.46 -2.66 -2.42
CA LEU A 50 14.15 -2.85 -1.14
C LEU A 50 13.47 -2.09 0.00
N ARG A 51 13.01 -0.86 -0.27
CA ARG A 51 12.30 -0.04 0.71
C ARG A 51 10.95 -0.65 1.08
N TRP A 52 10.19 -1.11 0.08
CA TRP A 52 8.93 -1.82 0.33
C TRP A 52 9.10 -3.08 1.15
N LYS A 53 10.22 -3.82 0.99
CA LYS A 53 10.54 -4.96 1.85
C LYS A 53 10.74 -4.57 3.32
N GLN A 54 11.35 -3.41 3.58
CA GLN A 54 11.52 -2.88 4.94
C GLN A 54 10.18 -2.45 5.53
N ILE A 55 9.34 -1.75 4.75
CA ILE A 55 8.01 -1.31 5.18
C ILE A 55 7.11 -2.52 5.48
N ALA A 56 7.20 -3.59 4.69
CA ALA A 56 6.46 -4.82 4.94
C ALA A 56 6.75 -5.42 6.33
N GLN A 57 7.97 -5.27 6.85
CA GLN A 57 8.29 -5.70 8.23
C GLN A 57 7.55 -4.85 9.26
N VAL A 58 7.57 -3.52 9.10
CA VAL A 58 6.83 -2.60 9.99
C VAL A 58 5.34 -2.88 9.97
N ILE A 59 4.77 -3.10 8.78
CA ILE A 59 3.35 -3.45 8.60
C ILE A 59 3.02 -4.77 9.30
N LYS A 60 3.91 -5.76 9.22
CA LYS A 60 3.76 -7.03 9.91
C LYS A 60 3.81 -6.88 11.43
N GLU A 61 4.82 -6.18 11.93
CA GLU A 61 5.07 -5.96 13.36
C GLU A 61 3.93 -5.22 14.04
N LYS A 62 3.39 -4.18 13.38
CA LYS A 62 2.30 -3.33 13.90
C LYS A 62 0.91 -3.81 13.51
N VAL A 63 0.81 -4.97 12.86
CA VAL A 63 -0.44 -5.59 12.39
C VAL A 63 -1.25 -4.63 11.51
N HIS A 64 -0.56 -3.80 10.72
CA HIS A 64 -1.21 -2.88 9.80
C HIS A 64 -1.86 -3.62 8.63
N PHE A 65 -2.91 -3.01 8.09
CA PHE A 65 -3.60 -3.48 6.91
C PHE A 65 -3.15 -2.67 5.68
N SER A 66 -2.73 -3.35 4.60
CA SER A 66 -2.19 -2.64 3.43
C SER A 66 -3.27 -2.40 2.39
N PHE A 67 -3.49 -1.14 2.02
CA PHE A 67 -4.44 -0.76 0.97
C PHE A 67 -3.68 -0.28 -0.27
N PHE A 68 -3.84 -0.96 -1.39
CA PHE A 68 -3.25 -0.60 -2.67
C PHE A 68 -4.29 0.03 -3.60
N ASP A 69 -3.94 1.15 -4.21
CA ASP A 69 -4.67 1.72 -5.34
C ASP A 69 -3.82 1.51 -6.60
N ILE A 70 -4.31 0.70 -7.53
CA ILE A 70 -3.60 0.28 -8.74
C ILE A 70 -4.39 0.73 -9.96
N ALA A 71 -4.05 1.92 -10.45
CA ALA A 71 -4.67 2.50 -11.65
C ALA A 71 -3.75 2.46 -12.90
N TYR A 72 -2.46 2.20 -12.72
CA TYR A 72 -1.42 2.40 -13.73
C TYR A 72 -0.58 1.14 -13.99
N GLN A 73 -1.10 -0.07 -13.71
CA GLN A 73 -0.39 -1.31 -14.02
C GLN A 73 -0.05 -1.39 -15.51
N GLY A 74 1.21 -1.65 -15.83
CA GLY A 74 1.80 -1.59 -17.16
C GLY A 74 2.52 -0.28 -17.47
N PHE A 75 2.28 0.82 -16.74
CA PHE A 75 2.91 2.12 -17.00
C PHE A 75 4.13 2.41 -16.12
N ALA A 76 4.26 1.79 -14.95
CA ALA A 76 5.36 2.11 -14.04
C ALA A 76 6.70 1.59 -14.58
N SER A 77 6.73 0.33 -15.04
CA SER A 77 7.92 -0.30 -15.65
C SER A 77 7.81 -0.55 -17.16
N GLY A 78 6.63 -0.35 -17.75
CA GLY A 78 6.33 -0.82 -19.11
C GLY A 78 5.99 -2.32 -19.19
N LYS A 79 5.97 -3.04 -18.05
CA LYS A 79 5.72 -4.49 -17.99
C LYS A 79 4.63 -4.80 -16.98
N VAL A 80 3.49 -5.28 -17.50
CA VAL A 80 2.28 -5.58 -16.71
C VAL A 80 2.56 -6.55 -15.56
N ASP A 81 3.45 -7.53 -15.76
CA ASP A 81 3.77 -8.56 -14.76
C ASP A 81 4.74 -8.08 -13.67
N GLN A 82 5.48 -7.00 -13.91
CA GLN A 82 6.45 -6.47 -12.95
C GLN A 82 5.84 -5.41 -12.01
N ASP A 83 4.94 -4.60 -12.53
CA ASP A 83 4.28 -3.52 -11.78
C ASP A 83 3.58 -3.99 -10.47
N PRO A 84 2.94 -5.17 -10.38
CA PRO A 84 2.37 -5.66 -9.13
C PRO A 84 3.39 -6.29 -8.16
N PHE A 85 4.70 -5.98 -8.26
CA PHE A 85 5.72 -6.54 -7.38
C PHE A 85 5.41 -6.35 -5.88
N VAL A 86 5.05 -5.13 -5.47
CA VAL A 86 4.82 -4.80 -4.05
C VAL A 86 3.64 -5.57 -3.46
N PRO A 87 2.42 -5.55 -4.05
CA PRO A 87 1.32 -6.34 -3.50
C PRO A 87 1.61 -7.85 -3.54
N GLN A 88 2.26 -8.37 -4.58
CA GLN A 88 2.67 -9.78 -4.63
C GLN A 88 3.65 -10.13 -3.50
N TYR A 89 4.64 -9.28 -3.24
CA TYR A 89 5.58 -9.47 -2.14
C TYR A 89 4.87 -9.43 -0.78
N PHE A 90 3.92 -8.51 -0.58
CA PHE A 90 3.16 -8.41 0.67
C PHE A 90 2.35 -9.68 0.93
N ILE A 91 1.66 -10.19 -0.10
CA ILE A 91 0.97 -11.49 -0.03
C ILE A 91 1.95 -12.60 0.33
N SER A 92 3.14 -12.63 -0.29
CA SER A 92 4.16 -13.65 -0.03
C SER A 92 4.73 -13.59 1.40
N GLN A 93 4.64 -12.45 2.08
CA GLN A 93 5.02 -12.29 3.49
C GLN A 93 3.90 -12.65 4.48
N GLY A 94 2.72 -13.03 3.96
CA GLY A 94 1.53 -13.34 4.74
C GLY A 94 0.80 -12.11 5.28
N LEU A 95 0.95 -10.95 4.64
CA LEU A 95 0.26 -9.72 5.01
C LEU A 95 -1.17 -9.69 4.47
N ASP A 96 -2.05 -9.04 5.22
CA ASP A 96 -3.40 -8.75 4.75
C ASP A 96 -3.37 -7.53 3.85
N ILE A 97 -4.02 -7.66 2.69
CA ILE A 97 -4.06 -6.60 1.70
C ILE A 97 -5.45 -6.45 1.10
N VAL A 98 -5.74 -5.22 0.69
CA VAL A 98 -6.80 -4.89 -0.26
C VAL A 98 -6.21 -4.16 -1.44
N ILE A 99 -6.75 -4.44 -2.63
CA ILE A 99 -6.39 -3.75 -3.86
C ILE A 99 -7.66 -3.19 -4.49
N SER A 100 -7.67 -1.89 -4.71
CA SER A 100 -8.57 -1.25 -5.67
C SER A 100 -7.85 -1.17 -7.01
N GLN A 101 -8.30 -1.93 -8.00
CA GLN A 101 -7.73 -1.94 -9.34
C GLN A 101 -8.66 -1.20 -10.30
N LEU A 102 -8.12 -0.27 -11.08
CA LEU A 102 -8.88 0.52 -12.05
C LEU A 102 -8.38 0.28 -13.47
N PHE A 103 -9.31 0.10 -14.41
CA PHE A 103 -9.00 -0.22 -15.80
C PHE A 103 -9.06 0.99 -16.75
N ALA A 104 -9.24 2.19 -16.19
CA ALA A 104 -9.39 3.40 -16.99
C ALA A 104 -8.15 3.70 -17.84
N LYS A 105 -6.93 3.51 -17.32
CA LYS A 105 -5.70 3.93 -17.99
C LYS A 105 -5.03 2.81 -18.80
N ASN A 106 -4.92 1.63 -18.22
CA ASN A 106 -4.23 0.47 -18.82
C ASN A 106 -4.93 -0.06 -20.07
N ILE A 107 -6.26 -0.04 -20.13
CA ILE A 107 -7.04 -0.50 -21.29
C ILE A 107 -8.04 0.53 -21.80
N SER A 108 -7.85 1.81 -21.45
CA SER A 108 -8.61 2.96 -21.97
C SER A 108 -10.13 2.97 -21.65
N LEU A 109 -10.58 2.26 -20.62
CA LEU A 109 -11.99 2.20 -20.21
C LEU A 109 -12.40 3.37 -19.28
N TYR A 110 -12.00 4.61 -19.59
CA TYR A 110 -12.24 5.77 -18.74
C TYR A 110 -13.73 5.99 -18.42
N GLY A 111 -14.57 5.92 -19.45
CA GLY A 111 -16.02 6.14 -19.38
C GLY A 111 -16.80 4.98 -18.76
N GLU A 112 -16.30 3.75 -18.88
CA GLU A 112 -17.01 2.53 -18.44
C GLU A 112 -16.99 2.32 -16.92
N ARG A 113 -16.16 3.10 -16.20
CA ARG A 113 -16.03 3.00 -14.74
C ARG A 113 -15.64 1.58 -14.27
N CYS A 114 -14.88 0.88 -15.11
CA CYS A 114 -14.46 -0.50 -14.86
C CYS A 114 -13.33 -0.57 -13.82
N GLY A 115 -13.52 -1.39 -12.80
CA GLY A 115 -12.53 -1.67 -11.77
C GLY A 115 -12.84 -2.99 -11.07
N TYR A 116 -11.90 -3.44 -10.24
CA TYR A 116 -12.02 -4.66 -9.46
C TYR A 116 -11.51 -4.44 -8.03
N TYR A 117 -12.13 -5.14 -7.08
CA TYR A 117 -11.73 -5.17 -5.69
C TYR A 117 -11.12 -6.54 -5.39
N HIS A 118 -9.87 -6.55 -4.91
CA HIS A 118 -9.22 -7.76 -4.45
C HIS A 118 -9.00 -7.67 -2.95
N GLU A 119 -9.24 -8.76 -2.24
CA GLU A 119 -8.96 -8.89 -0.82
C GLU A 119 -8.22 -10.19 -0.56
N ARG A 120 -7.17 -10.10 0.27
CA ARG A 120 -6.48 -11.26 0.82
C ARG A 120 -6.42 -11.08 2.34
N SER A 121 -7.06 -11.99 3.05
CA SER A 121 -7.01 -12.07 4.51
C SER A 121 -6.37 -13.39 4.94
N CYS A 122 -5.21 -13.32 5.58
CA CYS A 122 -4.51 -14.41 6.24
C CYS A 122 -5.08 -14.59 7.65
N THR A 123 -6.21 -15.28 7.76
CA THR A 123 -6.68 -15.84 9.03
C THR A 123 -5.74 -16.96 9.47
N SER A 124 -4.64 -16.62 10.13
CA SER A 124 -4.05 -17.57 11.08
C SER A 124 -4.96 -17.59 12.30
N ASN A 125 -5.37 -18.78 12.78
CA ASN A 125 -6.23 -19.05 13.95
C ASN A 125 -5.88 -18.30 15.28
N ASN A 126 -4.89 -17.42 15.30
CA ASN A 126 -4.48 -16.60 16.44
C ASN A 126 -4.90 -15.12 16.37
N ARG A 127 -5.48 -14.62 15.27
CA ARG A 127 -5.90 -13.19 15.18
C ARG A 127 -7.28 -12.89 15.77
N GLU A 128 -8.07 -13.91 16.11
CA GLU A 128 -9.35 -13.75 16.82
C GLU A 128 -9.18 -13.24 18.27
N GLN A 129 -7.94 -13.03 18.74
CA GLN A 129 -7.64 -12.59 20.11
C GLN A 129 -7.21 -11.13 20.26
N LEU A 130 -7.15 -10.32 19.18
CA LEU A 130 -7.02 -8.88 19.35
C LEU A 130 -8.43 -8.31 19.51
N PRO A 131 -8.86 -7.96 20.73
CA PRO A 131 -10.21 -7.46 20.91
C PRO A 131 -10.31 -6.13 20.16
N LEU A 132 -11.36 -5.98 19.35
CA LEU A 132 -11.70 -4.74 18.64
C LEU A 132 -11.75 -3.51 19.58
N SER A 133 -11.82 -3.73 20.90
CA SER A 133 -11.74 -2.70 21.93
C SER A 133 -10.34 -2.10 22.16
N SER A 134 -9.28 -2.71 21.61
CA SER A 134 -7.90 -2.23 21.69
C SER A 134 -7.52 -1.24 20.58
N CYS A 135 -8.30 -1.21 19.48
CA CYS A 135 -8.20 -0.20 18.43
C CYS A 135 -9.09 0.99 18.81
N ARG A 136 -8.61 1.90 19.67
CA ARG A 136 -9.24 3.19 19.93
C ARG A 136 -8.45 4.33 19.30
#